data_AF-A4NYN7-F1
#
_entry.id   AF-A4NYN7-F1
#
_cell.length_a   1.000
_cell.length_b   1.000
_cell.length_c   1.000
_cell.angle_alpha   90.00
_cell.angle_beta   90.00
_cell.angle_gamma   90.00
#
_symmetry.space_group_name_H-M   'P 1'
#
loop_
_entity.id
_entity.type
_entity.pdbx_description
1 polymer ?
#
loop_
_entity_poly.entity_id
_entity_poly.type
_entity_poly.pdbx_seq_one_letter_code
_entity_poly.pdbx_strand_id
1 'polypeptide(L)'
;MRKILLPFYEIPTMAKIIKQLTIAQVNNAKAAEKIYYLFDGEGLKLVVKPNGVKTWVFNYKRPYTLKRTEKLSALIQRYRLKMHVKKRLNFANF
;
A
#
# COMPACT_ATOMS: atom_id res chain seq x y z
N MET A 1 27.33 1.51 -44.84
CA MET A 1 26.03 1.71 -44.16
C MET A 1 26.23 1.60 -42.66
N ARG A 2 26.17 2.71 -41.92
CA ARG A 2 26.29 2.69 -40.46
C ARG A 2 24.92 2.36 -39.87
N LYS A 3 24.77 1.17 -39.29
CA LYS A 3 23.59 0.82 -38.47
C LYS A 3 23.69 1.64 -37.19
N ILE A 4 22.86 2.68 -37.07
CA ILE A 4 22.66 3.42 -35.84
C ILE A 4 21.83 2.51 -34.93
N LEU A 5 22.46 1.88 -33.94
CA LEU A 5 21.74 1.23 -32.85
C LEU A 5 21.07 2.34 -32.03
N LEU A 6 19.75 2.40 -32.04
CA LEU A 6 19.03 3.24 -31.08
C LEU A 6 19.32 2.69 -29.68
N PRO A 7 19.77 3.53 -28.72
CA PRO A 7 19.97 3.09 -27.35
C PRO A 7 18.61 2.63 -26.80
N PHE A 8 18.61 1.46 -26.18
CA PHE A 8 17.48 0.92 -25.45
C PHE A 8 16.98 1.98 -24.46
N TYR A 9 15.85 2.62 -24.77
CA TYR A 9 15.27 3.67 -23.94
C TYR A 9 14.65 2.99 -22.72
N GLU A 10 15.41 2.89 -21.63
CA GLU A 10 14.84 2.60 -20.32
C GLU A 10 13.95 3.79 -19.94
N ILE A 11 12.63 3.63 -20.06
CA ILE A 11 11.66 4.60 -19.56
C ILE A 11 11.85 4.64 -18.04
N PRO A 12 12.35 5.74 -17.44
CA PRO A 12 12.46 5.81 -15.99
C PRO A 12 11.05 5.72 -15.41
N THR A 13 10.75 4.62 -14.71
CA THR A 13 9.46 4.46 -14.06
C THR A 13 9.37 5.49 -12.94
N MET A 14 8.66 6.60 -13.16
CA MET A 14 8.35 7.56 -12.12
C MET A 14 7.64 6.84 -10.98
N ALA A 15 8.09 7.06 -9.74
CA ALA A 15 7.41 6.53 -8.56
C ALA A 15 5.95 7.00 -8.59
N LYS A 16 5.01 6.07 -8.73
CA LYS A 16 3.58 6.39 -8.81
C LYS A 16 3.15 7.04 -7.49
N ILE A 17 2.83 8.34 -7.54
CA ILE A 17 2.28 9.05 -6.39
C ILE A 17 0.86 8.52 -6.17
N ILE A 18 0.68 7.76 -5.08
CA ILE A 18 -0.63 7.20 -4.73
C ILE A 18 -1.37 8.23 -3.88
N LYS A 19 -2.56 8.64 -4.36
CA LYS A 19 -3.45 9.52 -3.59
C LYS A 19 -4.02 8.75 -2.39
N GLN A 20 -4.00 9.40 -1.23
CA GLN A 20 -4.61 8.86 -0.02
C GLN A 20 -6.12 8.66 -0.20
N LEU A 21 -6.65 7.61 0.41
CA LEU A 21 -8.07 7.28 0.43
C LEU A 21 -8.82 8.19 1.41
N THR A 22 -9.90 8.77 0.92
CA THR A 22 -10.84 9.51 1.74
C THR A 22 -11.77 8.57 2.51
N ILE A 23 -12.36 9.07 3.59
CA ILE A 23 -13.32 8.31 4.40
C ILE A 23 -14.49 7.81 3.53
N ALA A 24 -14.98 8.66 2.62
CA ALA A 24 -16.04 8.30 1.68
C ALA A 24 -15.64 7.14 0.76
N GLN A 25 -14.42 7.14 0.23
CA GLN A 25 -13.92 6.04 -0.62
C GLN A 25 -13.84 4.71 0.15
N VAL A 26 -13.41 4.74 1.40
CA VAL A 26 -13.35 3.54 2.27
C VAL A 26 -14.77 3.04 2.59
N ASN A 27 -15.70 3.94 2.92
CA ASN A 27 -17.07 3.57 3.26
C ASN A 27 -17.81 3.01 2.04
N ASN A 28 -17.66 3.65 0.88
CA ASN A 28 -18.31 3.26 -0.37
C ASN A 28 -17.71 2.01 -1.03
N ALA A 29 -16.54 1.55 -0.59
CA ALA A 29 -15.95 0.30 -1.07
C ALA A 29 -16.88 -0.88 -0.76
N LYS A 30 -17.41 -1.57 -1.78
CA LYS A 30 -18.33 -2.69 -1.63
C LYS A 30 -17.63 -4.03 -1.88
N ALA A 31 -18.20 -5.12 -1.38
CA ALA A 31 -17.73 -6.45 -1.76
C ALA A 31 -17.77 -6.63 -3.29
N ALA A 32 -16.79 -7.35 -3.82
CA ALA A 32 -16.75 -7.78 -5.21
C ALA A 32 -16.57 -9.30 -5.25
N GLU A 33 -16.71 -9.92 -6.43
CA GLU A 33 -16.54 -11.37 -6.60
C GLU A 33 -15.17 -11.88 -6.15
N LYS A 34 -14.14 -11.02 -6.24
CA LYS A 34 -12.75 -11.33 -5.85
C LYS A 34 -12.23 -10.29 -4.88
N ILE A 35 -11.20 -10.68 -4.13
CA ILE A 35 -10.47 -9.76 -3.25
C ILE A 35 -9.85 -8.65 -4.10
N TYR A 36 -10.04 -7.40 -3.71
CA TYR A 36 -9.39 -6.26 -4.34
C TYR A 36 -8.77 -5.31 -3.31
N TYR A 37 -7.90 -4.43 -3.82
CA TYR A 37 -7.07 -3.56 -3.01
C TYR A 37 -7.30 -2.09 -3.38
N LEU A 38 -7.52 -1.26 -2.37
CA LEU A 38 -7.48 0.20 -2.50
C LEU A 38 -6.21 0.69 -1.81
N PHE A 39 -5.32 1.33 -2.56
CA PHE A 39 -4.05 1.80 -2.01
C PHE A 39 -4.20 3.21 -1.42
N ASP A 40 -3.64 3.41 -0.22
CA ASP A 40 -3.66 4.67 0.53
C ASP A 40 -2.30 5.38 0.50
N GLY A 41 -1.32 4.79 -0.18
CA GLY A 41 0.05 5.28 -0.25
C GLY A 41 0.94 4.72 0.85
N GLU A 42 2.25 4.95 0.72
CA GLU A 42 3.29 4.56 1.69
C GLU A 42 3.26 3.08 2.13
N GLY A 43 2.74 2.18 1.28
CA GLY A 43 2.62 0.76 1.59
C GLY A 43 1.34 0.37 2.34
N LEU A 44 0.44 1.31 2.65
CA LEU A 44 -0.87 1.02 3.22
C LEU A 44 -1.89 0.72 2.13
N LYS A 45 -2.66 -0.37 2.31
CA LYS A 45 -3.76 -0.75 1.43
C LYS A 45 -4.97 -1.24 2.24
N LEU A 46 -6.16 -0.91 1.78
CA LEU A 46 -7.41 -1.51 2.22
C LEU A 46 -7.69 -2.74 1.35
N VAL A 47 -7.79 -3.90 1.99
CA VAL A 47 -8.22 -5.15 1.37
C VAL A 47 -9.73 -5.27 1.57
N VAL A 48 -10.46 -5.43 0.47
CA VAL A 48 -11.91 -5.69 0.52
C VAL A 48 -12.16 -7.10 0.02
N LYS A 49 -12.74 -7.93 0.88
CA LYS A 49 -13.02 -9.34 0.60
C LYS A 49 -14.43 -9.52 0.04
N PRO A 50 -14.70 -10.63 -0.68
CA PRO A 50 -16.04 -10.94 -1.20
C PRO A 50 -17.12 -11.07 -0.12
N ASN A 51 -16.74 -11.42 1.11
CA ASN A 51 -17.66 -11.46 2.26
C ASN A 51 -17.97 -10.08 2.87
N GLY A 52 -17.55 -8.98 2.23
CA GLY A 52 -17.77 -7.61 2.71
C GLY A 52 -16.81 -7.17 3.82
N VAL A 53 -15.94 -8.05 4.31
CA VAL A 53 -14.93 -7.69 5.31
C VAL A 53 -13.89 -6.77 4.68
N LYS A 54 -13.66 -5.64 5.34
CA LYS A 54 -12.62 -4.68 4.98
C LYS A 54 -11.49 -4.77 5.99
N THR A 55 -10.25 -4.90 5.53
CA THR A 55 -9.09 -4.98 6.43
C THR A 55 -7.92 -4.18 5.89
N TRP A 56 -7.27 -3.43 6.76
CA TRP A 56 -6.06 -2.70 6.40
C TRP A 56 -4.83 -3.59 6.48
N VAL A 57 -3.99 -3.52 5.44
CA VAL A 57 -2.71 -4.22 5.34
C VAL A 57 -1.61 -3.20 5.10
N PHE A 58 -0.52 -3.35 5.84
CA PHE A 58 0.68 -2.53 5.68
C PHE A 58 1.82 -3.36 5.10
N ASN A 59 2.33 -2.91 3.96
CA ASN A 59 3.44 -3.50 3.25
C ASN A 59 4.69 -2.68 3.51
N TYR A 60 5.62 -3.23 4.26
CA TYR A 60 6.87 -2.56 4.61
C TYR A 60 8.08 -3.43 4.34
N LYS A 61 9.23 -2.78 4.14
CA LYS A 61 10.54 -3.43 4.20
C LYS A 61 10.98 -3.44 5.65
N ARG A 62 11.33 -4.61 6.17
CA ARG A 62 11.91 -4.72 7.51
C ARG A 62 13.27 -3.99 7.52
N PRO A 63 13.56 -3.13 8.50
CA PRO A 63 14.77 -2.31 8.47
C PRO A 63 16.06 -3.14 8.49
N TYR A 64 16.10 -4.22 9.28
CA TYR A 64 17.30 -5.03 9.45
C TYR A 64 17.48 -6.08 8.35
N THR A 65 16.40 -6.72 7.91
CA THR A 65 16.49 -7.81 6.92
C THR A 65 16.25 -7.35 5.49
N LEU A 66 15.75 -6.12 5.29
CA LEU A 66 15.32 -5.52 4.01
C LEU A 66 14.24 -6.31 3.23
N LYS A 67 13.89 -7.52 3.67
CA LYS A 67 12.79 -8.33 3.16
C LYS A 67 11.45 -7.61 3.31
N ARG A 68 10.60 -7.74 2.28
CA ARG A 68 9.25 -7.20 2.27
C ARG A 68 8.32 -8.11 3.07
N THR A 69 7.45 -7.52 3.87
CA THR A 69 6.43 -8.25 4.64
C THR A 69 5.11 -7.52 4.55
N GLU A 70 4.01 -8.28 4.51
CA GLU A 70 2.65 -7.77 4.64
C GLU A 70 2.16 -8.04 6.07
N LYS A 71 1.70 -7.00 6.77
CA LYS A 71 1.09 -7.16 8.10
C LYS A 71 -0.40 -6.86 8.00
N LEU A 72 -1.21 -7.90 8.21
CA LEU A 72 -2.65 -7.78 8.37
C LEU A 72 -2.94 -7.26 9.78
N SER A 73 -3.80 -6.27 9.90
CA SER A 73 -4.16 -5.76 11.21
C SER A 73 -5.67 -5.56 11.32
N ALA A 74 -6.31 -6.44 12.09
CA ALA A 74 -7.75 -6.44 12.34
C ALA A 74 -8.25 -5.27 13.22
N LEU A 75 -7.35 -4.48 13.83
CA LEU A 75 -7.71 -3.44 14.82
C LEU A 75 -7.75 -2.00 14.26
N ILE A 76 -7.54 -1.77 12.96
CA ILE A 76 -7.19 -0.43 12.42
C ILE A 76 -8.31 0.62 12.40
N GLN A 77 -9.60 0.28 12.61
CA GLN A 77 -10.61 1.35 12.74
C GLN A 77 -10.29 2.34 13.88
N ARG A 78 -9.67 1.88 14.99
CA ARG A 78 -9.22 2.77 16.09
C ARG A 78 -7.78 3.28 15.94
N TYR A 79 -6.92 2.61 15.16
CA TYR A 79 -5.49 2.95 15.03
C TYR A 79 -5.16 3.91 13.87
N ARG A 80 -6.14 4.29 13.02
CA ARG A 80 -5.94 5.28 11.94
C ARG A 80 -5.36 6.61 12.45
N LEU A 81 -5.80 7.07 13.62
CA LEU A 81 -5.28 8.28 14.28
C LEU A 81 -3.84 8.13 14.80
N LYS A 82 -3.47 6.95 15.31
CA LYS A 82 -2.10 6.72 15.84
C LYS A 82 -1.07 6.51 14.74
N MET A 83 -1.44 5.93 13.60
CA MET A 83 -0.50 5.65 12.50
C MET A 83 -0.09 6.91 11.72
N HIS A 84 -1.00 7.86 11.50
CA HIS A 84 -0.63 9.14 10.86
C HIS A 84 0.24 10.01 11.76
N VAL A 85 0.03 10.01 13.08
CA VAL A 85 0.83 10.78 14.05
C VAL A 85 2.19 10.11 14.33
N LYS A 86 2.27 8.77 14.26
CA LYS A 86 3.46 7.97 14.64
C LYS A 86 4.24 7.41 13.46
N LYS A 87 4.13 8.01 12.26
CA LYS A 87 4.76 7.57 11.01
C LYS A 87 6.31 7.60 10.98
N ARG A 88 7.00 7.88 12.10
CA ARG A 88 8.48 7.91 12.16
C ARG A 88 9.13 7.14 13.33
N LEU A 89 8.42 6.75 14.38
CA LEU A 89 9.04 6.11 15.55
C LEU A 89 8.34 4.78 15.90
N ASN A 90 9.07 3.68 15.79
CA ASN A 90 8.86 2.42 16.54
C ASN A 90 7.97 1.34 15.90
N PHE A 91 8.18 1.00 14.63
CA PHE A 91 7.85 -0.36 14.14
C PHE A 91 9.07 -1.28 14.02
N ALA A 92 10.27 -0.78 14.37
CA ALA A 92 11.50 -1.58 14.41
C ALA A 92 11.61 -2.52 15.63
N ASN A 93 10.69 -2.42 16.60
CA ASN A 93 10.78 -3.12 17.89
C ASN A 93 9.59 -4.07 18.18
N PHE A 94 8.94 -4.62 17.15
CA PHE A 94 7.96 -5.71 17.30
C PHE A 94 8.21 -6.81 16.28
#